data_AF-A0A7R9USN1-F1
#
_entry.id   AF-A0A7R9USN1-F1
#
_cell.length_a   1.000
_cell.length_b   1.000
_cell.length_c   1.000
_cell.angle_alpha   90.00
_cell.angle_beta   90.00
_cell.angle_gamma   90.00
#
_symmetry.space_group_name_H-M   'P 1'
#
loop_
_entity.id
_entity.type
_entity.pdbx_description
1 polymer ?
#
loop_
_entity_poly.entity_id
_entity_poly.type
_entity_poly.pdbx_seq_one_letter_code
_entity_poly.pdbx_strand_id
1 'polypeptide(L)'
;RHVVTFNQVYLSRASVVEPDGKNMTLFPNEARLRNLTYACPLYIDVKHRTIEVRPDGEEDVQDSEIPKLFIGRVPMMLKSKFCLLHDANDKELTEFGECPLDPGGYFVINGSEKVLIGQEKMANNLVYVFHKRTPNKFAWVSEIRSAPEAGNRPPSALYQKLLRSRYKNASA
;
A
#
# COMPACT_ATOMS: atom_id res chain seq x y z
N ARG A 1 -10.48 -13.38 27.75
CA ARG A 1 -10.27 -12.30 26.75
C ARG A 1 -8.98 -12.58 25.98
N HIS A 2 -9.00 -12.53 24.65
CA HIS A 2 -7.77 -12.68 23.85
C HIS A 2 -7.38 -11.34 23.22
N VAL A 3 -6.09 -11.04 23.21
CA VAL A 3 -5.52 -9.84 22.58
C VAL A 3 -4.39 -10.28 21.67
N VAL A 4 -4.50 -9.96 20.38
CA VAL A 4 -3.48 -10.25 19.38
C VAL A 4 -2.81 -8.94 18.98
N THR A 5 -1.48 -8.90 19.05
CA THR A 5 -0.66 -7.73 18.70
C THR A 5 0.34 -8.12 17.62
N PHE A 6 0.39 -7.33 16.56
CA PHE A 6 1.32 -7.50 15.44
C PHE A 6 2.51 -6.56 15.64
N ASN A 7 3.72 -7.11 15.58
CA ASN A 7 4.96 -6.38 15.84
C ASN A 7 5.78 -6.24 14.55
N GLN A 8 7.08 -6.51 14.64
CA GLN A 8 8.06 -6.30 13.59
C GLN A 8 7.66 -7.06 12.32
N VAL A 9 7.69 -6.34 11.20
CA VAL A 9 7.52 -6.90 9.86
C VAL A 9 8.89 -7.21 9.28
N TYR A 10 9.01 -8.37 8.64
CA TYR A 10 10.21 -8.81 7.93
C TYR A 10 9.88 -9.07 6.48
N LEU A 11 10.68 -8.47 5.60
CA LEU A 11 10.62 -8.70 4.16
C LEU A 11 11.87 -9.49 3.76
N SER A 12 11.67 -10.65 3.13
CA SER A 12 12.77 -11.44 2.59
C SER A 12 12.95 -11.18 1.10
N ARG A 13 14.04 -11.67 0.50
CA ARG A 13 14.26 -11.55 -0.95
C ARG A 13 13.22 -12.39 -1.72
N ALA A 14 12.99 -12.02 -2.98
CA ALA A 14 12.09 -12.77 -3.85
C ALA A 14 12.52 -14.25 -3.94
N SER A 15 11.55 -15.15 -3.77
CA SER A 15 11.77 -16.59 -3.75
C SER A 15 10.61 -17.32 -4.41
N VAL A 16 10.75 -18.62 -4.63
CA VAL A 16 9.67 -19.50 -5.06
C VAL A 16 9.81 -20.84 -4.33
N VAL A 17 8.67 -21.43 -3.97
CA VAL A 17 8.63 -22.81 -3.47
C VAL A 17 8.47 -23.70 -4.69
N GLU A 18 9.47 -24.51 -4.99
CA GLU A 18 9.41 -25.48 -6.07
C GLU A 18 8.47 -26.66 -5.69
N PRO A 19 8.02 -27.48 -6.66
CA PRO A 19 7.18 -28.65 -6.39
C PRO A 19 7.80 -29.67 -5.42
N ASP A 20 9.13 -29.68 -5.29
CA ASP A 20 9.87 -30.50 -4.32
C ASP A 20 9.87 -29.92 -2.90
N GLY A 21 9.21 -28.78 -2.69
CA GLY A 21 9.09 -28.08 -1.42
C GLY A 21 10.30 -27.21 -1.06
N LYS A 22 11.32 -27.12 -1.92
CA LYS A 22 12.48 -26.26 -1.65
C LYS A 22 12.18 -24.80 -1.95
N ASN A 23 12.63 -23.94 -1.05
CA ASN A 23 12.63 -22.50 -1.28
C ASN A 23 13.87 -22.10 -2.06
N MET A 24 13.68 -21.67 -3.30
CA MET A 24 14.74 -21.12 -4.14
C MET A 24 14.61 -19.61 -4.26
N THR A 25 15.74 -18.92 -4.37
CA THR A 25 15.74 -17.50 -4.75
C THR A 25 15.26 -17.38 -6.19
N LEU A 26 14.32 -16.49 -6.43
CA LEU A 26 13.74 -16.29 -7.75
C LEU A 26 14.42 -15.09 -8.40
N PHE A 27 14.93 -15.24 -9.62
CA PHE A 27 15.44 -14.12 -10.41
C PHE A 27 14.35 -13.51 -11.30
N PRO A 28 14.42 -12.22 -11.67
CA PRO A 28 13.36 -11.60 -12.47
C PRO A 28 13.22 -12.17 -13.88
N ASN A 29 14.33 -12.42 -14.58
CA ASN A 29 14.33 -13.10 -15.87
C ASN A 29 13.67 -14.50 -15.79
N GLU A 30 14.00 -15.25 -14.75
CA GLU A 30 13.37 -16.55 -14.48
C GLU A 30 11.85 -16.43 -14.25
N ALA A 31 11.42 -15.41 -13.50
CA ALA A 31 10.00 -15.16 -13.26
C ALA A 31 9.24 -14.84 -14.56
N ARG A 32 9.88 -14.12 -15.50
CA ARG A 32 9.35 -13.85 -16.85
C ARG A 32 9.18 -15.14 -17.65
N LEU A 33 10.25 -15.93 -17.77
CA LEU A 33 10.26 -17.17 -18.57
C LEU A 33 9.30 -18.25 -18.06
N ARG A 34 9.15 -18.36 -16.74
CA ARG A 34 8.32 -19.39 -16.10
C ARG A 34 6.88 -18.96 -15.81
N ASN A 35 6.47 -17.77 -16.28
CA ASN A 35 5.15 -17.20 -15.97
C ASN A 35 4.87 -17.08 -14.46
N LEU A 36 5.89 -16.79 -13.66
CA LEU A 36 5.76 -16.63 -12.21
C LEU A 36 5.57 -15.16 -11.84
N THR A 37 5.14 -14.91 -10.60
CA THR A 37 5.11 -13.57 -10.03
C THR A 37 6.38 -13.35 -9.21
N TYR A 38 7.13 -12.30 -9.54
CA TYR A 38 8.32 -11.89 -8.80
C TYR A 38 7.91 -11.23 -7.48
N ALA A 39 7.77 -12.04 -6.43
CA ALA A 39 7.26 -11.61 -5.14
C ALA A 39 8.10 -12.09 -3.96
N CYS A 40 8.23 -11.22 -2.96
CA CYS A 40 8.92 -11.48 -1.71
C CYS A 40 7.98 -12.05 -0.65
N PRO A 41 8.41 -13.05 0.14
CA PRO A 41 7.72 -13.47 1.34
C PRO A 41 7.74 -12.38 2.43
N LEU A 42 6.58 -12.16 3.02
CA LEU A 42 6.36 -11.24 4.13
C LEU A 42 6.09 -12.04 5.40
N TYR A 43 6.84 -11.72 6.46
CA TYR A 43 6.69 -12.32 7.79
C TYR A 43 6.41 -11.26 8.84
N ILE A 44 5.75 -11.64 9.92
CA ILE A 44 5.46 -10.74 11.05
C ILE A 44 5.59 -11.46 12.39
N ASP A 45 6.04 -10.77 13.41
CA ASP A 45 5.97 -11.28 14.79
C ASP A 45 4.57 -11.05 15.36
N VAL A 46 3.96 -12.11 15.87
CA VAL A 46 2.63 -12.06 16.48
C VAL A 46 2.73 -12.38 17.96
N LYS A 47 2.24 -11.47 18.81
CA LYS A 47 2.04 -11.72 20.24
C LYS A 47 0.57 -11.98 20.51
N HIS A 48 0.27 -13.12 21.11
CA HIS A 48 -1.08 -13.49 21.52
C HIS A 48 -1.11 -13.61 23.05
N ARG A 49 -1.90 -12.72 23.66
CA ARG A 49 -2.16 -12.66 25.09
C ARG A 49 -3.54 -13.21 25.38
N THR A 50 -3.62 -14.18 26.28
CA THR A 50 -4.85 -14.75 26.81
C THR A 50 -5.00 -14.32 28.26
N ILE A 51 -6.13 -13.68 28.57
CA ILE A 51 -6.49 -13.20 29.91
C ILE A 51 -7.69 -14.01 30.37
N GLU A 52 -7.50 -14.89 31.33
CA GLU A 52 -8.56 -15.68 31.97
C GLU A 52 -8.85 -15.10 33.34
N VAL A 53 -10.13 -14.82 33.63
CA VAL A 53 -10.52 -14.33 34.95
C VAL A 53 -10.90 -15.53 35.78
N ARG A 54 -10.16 -15.77 36.86
CA ARG A 54 -10.45 -16.83 37.80
C ARG A 54 -11.67 -16.46 38.67
N PRO A 55 -12.34 -17.45 39.29
CA PRO A 55 -13.55 -17.21 40.11
C PRO A 55 -13.33 -16.31 41.33
N ASP A 56 -12.08 -16.17 41.78
CA ASP A 56 -11.61 -15.29 42.86
C ASP A 56 -11.42 -13.82 42.41
N GLY A 57 -11.56 -13.55 41.11
CA GLY A 57 -11.37 -12.23 40.51
C GLY A 57 -9.93 -11.92 40.10
N GLU A 58 -8.98 -12.86 40.27
CA GLU A 58 -7.62 -12.69 39.76
C GLU A 58 -7.56 -12.95 38.24
N GLU A 59 -6.83 -12.11 37.51
CA GLU A 59 -6.56 -12.29 36.08
C GLU A 59 -5.31 -13.14 35.88
N ASP A 60 -5.47 -14.32 35.27
CA ASP A 60 -4.37 -15.15 34.78
C ASP A 60 -4.01 -14.72 33.36
N VAL A 61 -2.78 -14.27 33.16
CA VAL A 61 -2.30 -13.73 31.88
C VAL A 61 -1.25 -14.66 31.29
N GLN A 62 -1.58 -15.29 30.17
CA GLN A 62 -0.66 -16.10 29.37
C GLN A 62 -0.28 -15.35 28.11
N ASP A 63 1.02 -15.06 27.96
CA ASP A 63 1.59 -14.45 26.76
C ASP A 63 2.28 -15.54 25.91
N SER A 64 1.94 -15.59 24.63
CA SER A 64 2.59 -16.43 23.62
C SER A 64 3.11 -15.56 22.48
N GLU A 65 4.30 -15.88 21.98
CA GLU A 65 4.93 -15.17 20.86
C GLU A 65 5.20 -16.15 19.72
N ILE A 66 4.73 -15.79 18.53
CA ILE A 66 4.95 -16.53 17.29
C ILE A 66 5.86 -15.65 16.43
N PRO A 67 7.19 -15.88 16.47
CA PRO A 67 8.11 -15.10 15.68
C PRO A 67 8.02 -15.48 14.20
N LYS A 68 8.19 -14.49 13.31
CA LYS A 68 8.29 -14.67 11.85
C LYS A 68 7.17 -15.53 11.24
N LEU A 69 5.92 -15.25 11.63
CA LEU A 69 4.76 -15.87 11.00
C LEU A 69 4.65 -15.42 9.54
N PHE A 70 4.60 -16.36 8.59
CA PHE A 70 4.38 -16.05 7.19
C PHE A 70 2.94 -15.56 6.97
N ILE A 71 2.79 -14.36 6.40
CA ILE A 71 1.47 -13.76 6.16
C ILE A 71 1.10 -13.64 4.68
N GLY A 72 2.08 -13.78 3.78
CA GLY A 72 1.82 -13.73 2.35
C GLY A 72 3.03 -13.29 1.55
N ARG A 73 2.78 -12.97 0.27
CA ARG A 73 3.80 -12.51 -0.67
C ARG A 73 3.43 -11.15 -1.21
N VAL A 74 4.41 -10.27 -1.35
CA VAL A 74 4.24 -8.92 -1.93
C VAL A 74 5.02 -8.83 -3.24
N PRO A 75 4.38 -8.45 -4.37
CA PRO A 75 5.09 -8.20 -5.62
C PRO A 75 6.20 -7.17 -5.42
N MET A 76 7.40 -7.49 -5.90
CA MET A 76 8.59 -6.67 -5.72
C MET A 76 8.86 -5.89 -7.00
N MET A 77 9.07 -4.58 -6.87
CA MET A 77 9.42 -3.74 -7.99
C MET A 77 10.87 -3.99 -8.42
N LEU A 78 11.09 -4.13 -9.72
CA LEU A 78 12.42 -4.33 -10.29
C LEU A 78 13.33 -3.12 -10.04
N LYS A 79 14.59 -3.41 -9.70
CA LYS A 79 15.62 -2.43 -9.29
C LYS A 79 15.25 -1.57 -8.06
N SER A 80 14.23 -1.94 -7.30
CA SER A 80 13.96 -1.32 -5.98
C SER A 80 14.98 -1.79 -4.94
N LYS A 81 15.12 -1.06 -3.82
CA LYS A 81 16.06 -1.36 -2.71
C LYS A 81 16.06 -2.81 -2.22
N PHE A 82 14.92 -3.50 -2.32
CA PHE A 82 14.78 -4.89 -1.87
C PHE A 82 14.96 -5.93 -2.98
N CYS A 83 15.05 -5.48 -4.24
CA CYS A 83 15.29 -6.32 -5.41
C CYS A 83 16.74 -6.82 -5.43
N LEU A 84 16.93 -8.04 -5.94
CA LEU A 84 18.26 -8.63 -6.16
C LEU A 84 19.13 -7.78 -7.10
N LEU A 85 18.51 -7.06 -8.03
CA LEU A 85 19.20 -6.28 -9.06
C LEU A 85 19.64 -4.88 -8.61
N HIS A 86 19.33 -4.45 -7.39
CA HIS A 86 19.59 -3.06 -6.94
C HIS A 86 21.09 -2.73 -6.89
N ASP A 87 21.90 -3.64 -6.34
CA ASP A 87 23.33 -3.45 -6.15
C ASP A 87 24.18 -4.20 -7.19
N ALA A 88 23.53 -4.74 -8.24
CA ALA A 88 24.22 -5.55 -9.24
C ALA A 88 24.95 -4.67 -10.26
N ASN A 89 26.21 -5.00 -10.54
CA ASN A 89 27.01 -4.32 -11.56
C ASN A 89 26.55 -4.71 -12.98
N ASP A 90 26.88 -3.91 -14.01
CA ASP A 90 26.51 -4.19 -15.41
C ASP A 90 26.91 -5.60 -15.89
N LYS A 91 28.06 -6.09 -15.42
CA LYS A 91 28.53 -7.46 -15.71
C LYS A 91 27.62 -8.50 -15.06
N GLU A 92 27.31 -8.33 -13.78
CA GLU A 92 26.44 -9.25 -13.02
C GLU A 92 25.02 -9.24 -13.59
N LEU A 93 24.49 -8.07 -13.98
CA LEU A 93 23.21 -7.95 -14.67
C LEU A 93 23.20 -8.78 -15.96
N THR A 94 24.26 -8.67 -16.75
CA THR A 94 24.40 -9.45 -17.99
C THR A 94 24.47 -10.95 -17.70
N GLU A 95 25.19 -11.37 -16.64
CA GLU A 95 25.26 -12.77 -16.19
C GLU A 95 23.91 -13.30 -15.71
N PHE A 96 23.08 -12.46 -15.08
CA PHE A 96 21.71 -12.82 -14.70
C PHE A 96 20.70 -12.79 -15.87
N GLY A 97 21.15 -12.47 -17.08
CA GLY A 97 20.31 -12.35 -18.27
C GLY A 97 19.41 -11.10 -18.26
N GLU A 98 19.84 -10.06 -17.54
CA GLU A 98 19.16 -8.77 -17.44
C GLU A 98 19.90 -7.71 -18.26
N CYS A 99 19.18 -6.70 -18.73
CA CYS A 99 19.77 -5.60 -19.49
C CYS A 99 20.30 -4.50 -18.54
N PRO A 100 21.58 -4.07 -18.64
CA PRO A 100 22.09 -2.96 -17.84
C PRO A 100 21.31 -1.66 -18.03
N LEU A 101 20.83 -1.42 -19.26
CA LEU A 101 20.09 -0.22 -19.65
C LEU A 101 18.60 -0.25 -19.27
N ASP A 102 18.09 -1.35 -18.72
CA ASP A 102 16.70 -1.41 -18.25
C ASP A 102 16.50 -0.47 -17.05
N PRO A 103 15.60 0.53 -17.09
CA PRO A 103 15.38 1.41 -15.95
C PRO A 103 14.77 0.70 -14.73
N GLY A 104 14.13 -0.46 -14.90
CA GLY A 104 13.34 -1.08 -13.84
C GLY A 104 12.08 -0.27 -13.52
N GLY A 105 11.59 -0.34 -12.27
CA GLY A 105 10.39 0.43 -11.86
C GLY A 105 9.05 -0.20 -12.22
N TYR A 106 9.05 -1.45 -12.68
CA TYR A 106 7.86 -2.24 -12.99
C TYR A 106 7.83 -3.55 -12.19
N PHE A 107 6.72 -4.28 -12.28
CA PHE A 107 6.48 -5.53 -11.58
C PHE A 107 6.31 -6.67 -12.58
N VAL A 108 6.89 -7.85 -12.29
CA VAL A 108 6.64 -9.07 -13.05
C VAL A 108 5.57 -9.88 -12.33
N ILE A 109 4.39 -10.00 -12.95
CA ILE A 109 3.22 -10.70 -12.41
C ILE A 109 2.74 -11.70 -13.45
N ASN A 110 2.81 -12.98 -13.10
CA ASN A 110 2.50 -14.12 -13.98
C ASN A 110 3.26 -14.03 -15.32
N GLY A 111 4.57 -13.77 -15.26
CA GLY A 111 5.43 -13.58 -16.42
C GLY A 111 5.27 -12.26 -17.17
N SER A 112 4.18 -11.52 -16.93
CA SER A 112 3.90 -10.26 -17.61
C SER A 112 4.44 -9.07 -16.82
N GLU A 113 4.98 -8.08 -17.54
CA GLU A 113 5.42 -6.82 -16.96
C GLU A 113 4.24 -5.88 -16.76
N LYS A 114 4.17 -5.25 -15.58
CA LYS A 114 3.09 -4.35 -15.18
C LYS A 114 3.66 -3.09 -14.53
N VAL A 115 3.19 -1.94 -14.99
CA VAL A 115 3.56 -0.63 -14.46
C VAL A 115 2.34 -0.01 -13.79
N LEU A 116 2.55 0.62 -12.63
CA LEU A 116 1.53 1.45 -12.00
C LEU A 116 1.61 2.86 -12.58
N ILE A 117 0.50 3.34 -13.14
CA ILE A 117 0.41 4.68 -13.70
C ILE A 117 -0.08 5.63 -12.61
N GLY A 118 0.65 6.72 -12.40
CA GLY A 118 0.26 7.77 -11.47
C GLY A 118 -1.14 8.29 -11.77
N GLN A 119 -1.97 8.42 -10.72
CA GLN A 119 -3.33 8.91 -10.83
C GLN A 119 -3.40 10.34 -10.29
N GLU A 120 -3.71 11.29 -11.17
CA GLU A 120 -3.92 12.68 -10.78
C GLU A 120 -5.25 12.81 -10.01
N LYS A 121 -5.21 13.49 -8.87
CA LYS A 121 -6.37 13.81 -8.05
C LYS A 121 -6.23 15.21 -7.49
N MET A 122 -7.36 15.87 -7.23
CA MET A 122 -7.36 17.13 -6.49
C MET A 122 -6.68 16.94 -5.14
N ALA A 123 -5.77 17.84 -4.78
CA ALA A 123 -5.06 17.77 -3.52
C ALA A 123 -6.04 17.93 -2.34
N ASN A 124 -5.88 17.06 -1.33
CA ASN A 124 -6.62 17.15 -0.08
C ASN A 124 -6.06 18.30 0.79
N ASN A 125 -6.78 18.63 1.86
CA ASN A 125 -6.41 19.67 2.84
C ASN A 125 -6.25 21.08 2.24
N LEU A 126 -6.83 21.31 1.07
CA LEU A 126 -6.96 22.62 0.44
C LEU A 126 -8.43 23.00 0.30
N VAL A 127 -8.69 24.31 0.36
CA VAL A 127 -10.02 24.90 0.20
C VAL A 127 -10.21 25.32 -1.26
N TYR A 128 -11.06 24.62 -2.00
CA TYR A 128 -11.38 24.98 -3.38
C TYR A 128 -12.67 25.78 -3.42
N VAL A 129 -12.63 26.98 -3.99
CA VAL A 129 -13.80 27.86 -4.12
C VAL A 129 -14.24 27.94 -5.57
N PHE A 130 -15.46 27.49 -5.86
CA PHE A 130 -16.04 27.48 -7.20
C PHE A 130 -17.18 28.48 -7.32
N HIS A 131 -17.11 29.35 -8.32
CA HIS A 131 -18.25 30.15 -8.75
C HIS A 131 -19.21 29.29 -9.59
N LYS A 132 -20.50 29.27 -9.24
CA LYS A 132 -21.53 28.52 -9.99
C LYS A 132 -22.34 29.47 -10.86
N ARG A 133 -22.65 29.06 -12.09
CA ARG A 133 -23.51 29.81 -13.02
C ARG A 133 -24.99 29.48 -12.78
N THR A 134 -25.88 30.40 -13.17
CA THR A 134 -27.35 30.17 -13.25
C THR A 134 -27.61 28.96 -14.16
N PRO A 135 -28.53 28.03 -13.83
CA PRO A 135 -29.63 28.10 -12.86
C PRO A 135 -29.33 27.58 -11.44
N ASN A 136 -28.07 27.36 -11.06
CA ASN A 136 -27.74 26.83 -9.74
C ASN A 136 -28.18 27.79 -8.60
N LYS A 137 -28.82 27.23 -7.55
CA LYS A 137 -29.31 27.96 -6.38
C LYS A 137 -28.20 28.62 -5.55
N PHE A 138 -26.97 28.12 -5.67
CA PHE A 138 -25.81 28.68 -4.99
C PHE A 138 -25.00 29.56 -5.95
N ALA A 139 -24.48 30.67 -5.45
CA ALA A 139 -23.55 31.54 -6.19
C ALA A 139 -22.11 31.01 -6.09
N TRP A 140 -21.72 30.60 -4.88
CA TRP A 140 -20.39 30.08 -4.58
C TRP A 140 -20.49 28.78 -3.79
N VAL A 141 -19.61 27.85 -4.10
CA VAL A 141 -19.46 26.58 -3.37
C VAL A 141 -17.99 26.40 -3.04
N SER A 142 -17.68 26.34 -1.75
CA SER A 142 -16.39 25.91 -1.25
C SER A 142 -16.43 24.40 -0.96
N GLU A 143 -15.46 23.67 -1.49
CA GLU A 143 -15.25 22.24 -1.28
C GLU A 143 -13.92 22.04 -0.55
N ILE A 144 -13.98 21.33 0.56
CA ILE A 144 -12.82 21.01 1.41
C ILE A 144 -12.83 19.49 1.57
N ARG A 145 -11.73 18.83 1.18
CA ARG A 145 -11.55 17.39 1.41
C ARG A 145 -10.43 17.22 2.42
N SER A 146 -10.77 16.90 3.66
CA SER A 146 -9.79 16.70 4.72
C SER A 146 -9.31 15.26 4.76
N ALA A 147 -8.00 15.06 4.85
CA ALA A 147 -7.38 13.76 5.02
C ALA A 147 -6.27 13.86 6.08
N PRO A 148 -6.24 12.97 7.08
CA PRO A 148 -5.13 12.95 8.03
C PRO A 148 -3.83 12.62 7.30
N GLU A 149 -2.72 13.25 7.70
CA GLU A 149 -1.40 12.98 7.11
C GLU A 149 -0.91 11.55 7.38
N ALA A 150 -1.25 11.03 8.56
CA ALA A 150 -0.96 9.66 8.96
C ALA A 150 -2.23 8.83 9.01
N GLY A 151 -2.24 7.72 8.27
CA GLY A 151 -3.29 6.71 8.30
C GLY A 151 -3.98 6.52 6.95
N ASN A 152 -4.80 5.46 6.88
CA ASN A 152 -5.48 5.06 5.65
C ASN A 152 -6.97 5.47 5.64
N ARG A 153 -7.33 6.54 6.36
CA ARG A 153 -8.72 7.01 6.41
C ARG A 153 -9.04 7.72 5.09
N PRO A 154 -10.18 7.39 4.44
CA PRO A 154 -10.57 8.08 3.23
C PRO A 154 -10.82 9.58 3.51
N PRO A 155 -10.61 10.47 2.52
CA PRO A 155 -10.84 11.89 2.71
C PRO A 155 -12.30 12.19 3.07
N SER A 156 -12.50 13.02 4.09
CA SER A 156 -13.81 13.51 4.50
C SER A 156 -14.13 14.81 3.77
N ALA A 157 -15.29 14.87 3.09
CA ALA A 157 -15.70 16.06 2.34
C ALA A 157 -16.59 16.98 3.19
N LEU A 158 -16.27 18.28 3.17
CA LEU A 158 -17.07 19.36 3.72
C LEU A 158 -17.40 20.36 2.60
N TYR A 159 -18.68 20.75 2.51
CA TYR A 159 -19.15 21.73 1.55
C TYR A 159 -19.74 22.95 2.26
N GLN A 160 -19.23 24.13 1.94
CA GLN A 160 -19.83 25.41 2.35
C GLN A 160 -20.44 26.08 1.12
N LYS A 161 -21.74 26.41 1.17
CA LYS A 161 -22.49 26.86 -0.01
C LYS A 161 -23.15 28.21 0.26
N LEU A 162 -22.81 29.21 -0.52
CA LEU A 162 -23.42 30.54 -0.45
C LEU A 162 -24.65 30.59 -1.35
N LEU A 163 -25.83 30.81 -0.76
CA LEU A 163 -27.07 30.95 -1.50
C LEU A 163 -26.99 32.16 -2.44
N ARG A 164 -27.48 32.01 -3.67
CA ARG A 164 -27.62 33.15 -4.57
C ARG A 164 -28.69 34.08 -4.03
N SER A 165 -28.37 35.37 -3.92
CA SER A 165 -29.37 36.38 -3.57
C SER A 165 -30.51 36.34 -4.59
N ARG A 166 -31.74 36.21 -4.08
CA ARG A 166 -32.96 36.35 -4.88
C ARG A 166 -33.42 37.80 -5.02
N TYR A 167 -32.70 38.75 -4.41
CA TYR A 167 -33.02 40.16 -4.57
C TYR A 167 -32.73 40.55 -6.02
N LYS A 168 -33.80 40.60 -6.84
CA LYS A 168 -33.86 41.54 -7.95
C LYS A 168 -33.56 42.90 -7.32
N ASN A 169 -32.62 43.64 -7.89
CA ASN A 169 -32.44 45.05 -7.53
C ASN A 169 -33.83 45.70 -7.54
N ALA A 170 -34.34 46.08 -6.38
CA ALA A 170 -35.33 47.13 -6.27
C ALA A 170 -34.57 48.44 -6.54
N SER A 171 -34.19 48.64 -7.79
CA SER A 171 -33.68 49.91 -8.29
C SER A 171 -34.87 50.69 -8.81
N ALA A 172 -34.93 51.93 -8.30
CA ALA A 172 -35.93 52.97 -8.50
C ALA A 172 -36.33 53.23 -9.97
#